data_AF-A0A0Q6V7C5-F1
#
_entry.id   AF-A0A0Q6V7C5-F1
#
_cell.length_a   1.000
_cell.length_b   1.000
_cell.length_c   1.000
_cell.angle_alpha   90.00
_cell.angle_beta   90.00
_cell.angle_gamma   90.00
#
_symmetry.space_group_name_H-M   'P 1'
#
loop_
_entity.id
_entity.type
_entity.pdbx_description
1 polymer ?
#
loop_
_entity_poly.entity_id
_entity_poly.type
_entity_poly.pdbx_seq_one_letter_code
_entity_poly.pdbx_strand_id
1 'polypeptide(L)' 'MQRTTLTFRLSGPHIQRDLLHEFALHHDVVASALDGDGTAKIAVQTISSPAALWDVRATVGMFDDGAVELEAQ' A
#
# COMPACT_ATOMS: atom_id res chain seq x y z
N MET A 1 18.05 -1.20 9.37
CA MET A 1 17.49 -0.87 8.03
C MET A 1 16.45 0.21 8.21
N GLN A 2 16.48 1.26 7.37
CA GLN A 2 15.49 2.33 7.42
C GLN A 2 14.19 1.83 6.77
N ARG A 3 13.05 2.06 7.42
CA ARG A 3 11.71 1.77 6.87
C ARG A 3 11.09 3.08 6.37
N THR A 4 10.21 2.97 5.39
CA THR A 4 9.41 4.08 4.89
C THR A 4 7.97 3.62 4.67
N THR A 5 7.03 4.56 4.63
CA THR A 5 5.62 4.30 4.42
C THR A 5 5.19 4.90 3.10
N LEU A 6 4.61 4.07 2.23
CA LEU A 6 3.91 4.51 1.02
C LEU A 6 2.42 4.53 1.31
N THR A 7 1.72 5.59 0.90
CA THR A 7 0.27 5.69 1.08
C THR A 7 -0.39 5.72 -0.29
N PHE A 8 -1.44 4.93 -0.47
CA PHE A 8 -2.18 4.88 -1.73
C PHE A 8 -3.65 5.16 -1.48
N ARG A 9 -4.26 5.97 -2.36
CA ARG A 9 -5.71 6.01 -2.53
C ARG A 9 -6.09 4.98 -3.58
N LEU A 10 -7.10 4.17 -3.25
CA LEU A 10 -7.56 3.04 -4.03
C LEU A 10 -8.95 3.33 -4.64
N SER A 11 -9.28 2.61 -5.70
CA SER A 11 -10.55 2.70 -6.42
C SER A 11 -11.74 2.19 -5.60
N GLY A 12 -11.52 1.36 -4.57
CA GLY A 12 -12.59 0.90 -3.70
C GLY A 12 -12.14 0.06 -2.49
N PRO A 13 -13.06 -0.16 -1.53
CA PRO A 13 -12.77 -0.84 -0.27
C PRO A 13 -12.51 -2.35 -0.43
N HIS A 14 -13.00 -2.99 -1.50
CA HIS A 14 -12.72 -4.40 -1.78
C HIS A 14 -11.23 -4.61 -2.12
N ILE A 15 -10.66 -3.73 -2.94
CA ILE A 15 -9.23 -3.71 -3.27
C ILE A 15 -8.39 -3.51 -2.00
N GLN A 16 -8.78 -2.58 -1.13
CA GLN A 16 -8.10 -2.33 0.14
C GLN A 16 -8.03 -3.61 0.99
N ARG A 17 -9.16 -4.33 1.12
CA ARG A 17 -9.21 -5.61 1.83
C ARG A 17 -8.30 -6.66 1.18
N ASP A 18 -8.34 -6.77 -0.15
CA ASP A 18 -7.57 -7.79 -0.87
C ASP A 18 -6.06 -7.50 -0.78
N LEU A 19 -5.65 -6.23 -0.83
CA LEU A 19 -4.27 -5.79 -0.58
C LEU A 19 -3.82 -6.00 0.86
N LEU A 20 -4.69 -5.79 1.85
CA LEU A 20 -4.37 -6.10 3.25
C LEU A 20 -4.10 -7.59 3.44
N HIS A 21 -4.90 -8.44 2.78
CA HIS A 21 -4.65 -9.88 2.77
C HIS A 21 -3.36 -10.25 2.07
N GLU A 22 -3.11 -9.69 0.88
CA GLU A 22 -1.88 -9.93 0.13
C GLU A 22 -0.65 -9.53 0.96
N PHE A 23 -0.59 -8.31 1.47
CA PHE A 23 0.56 -7.83 2.24
C PHE A 23 0.76 -8.56 3.58
N ALA A 24 -0.29 -9.14 4.17
CA ALA A 24 -0.15 -9.98 5.37
C ALA A 24 0.66 -11.27 5.11
N LEU A 25 0.83 -11.68 3.85
CA LEU A 25 1.66 -12.82 3.46
C LEU A 25 3.16 -12.49 3.37
N HIS A 26 3.54 -11.21 3.45
CA HIS A 26 4.92 -10.74 3.30
C HIS A 26 5.52 -10.33 4.66
N HIS A 27 6.60 -10.99 5.07
CA HIS A 27 7.20 -10.77 6.40
C HIS A 27 7.82 -9.38 6.61
N ASP A 28 8.27 -8.72 5.54
CA ASP A 28 8.97 -7.42 5.63
C ASP A 28 8.04 -6.21 5.41
N VAL A 29 6.75 -6.45 5.17
CA VAL A 29 5.75 -5.43 4.89
C VAL A 29 4.73 -5.37 6.02
N VAL A 30 4.34 -4.16 6.40
CA VAL A 30 3.22 -3.94 7.31
C VAL A 30 2.23 -3.04 6.59
N ALA A 31 0.99 -3.51 6.42
CA ALA A 31 -0.06 -2.75 5.76
C ALA A 31 -1.23 -2.47 6.71
N SER A 32 -1.83 -1.30 6.58
CA SER A 32 -3.01 -0.89 7.37
C SER A 32 -3.98 -0.08 6.52
N ALA A 33 -5.27 -0.33 6.71
CA ALA A 33 -6.32 0.55 6.20
C ALA A 33 -6.19 1.93 6.84
N LEU A 34 -6.37 2.97 6.02
CA LEU A 34 -6.57 4.33 6.51
C LEU A 34 -8.04 4.70 6.27
N ASP A 35 -8.85 4.60 7.32
CA ASP A 35 -10.26 4.95 7.29
C ASP A 35 -10.46 6.39 7.76
N GLY A 36 -11.44 7.12 7.21
CA GLY A 36 -11.86 8.41 7.79
C GLY A 36 -12.48 9.44 6.84
N ASP A 37 -12.35 9.31 5.53
CA ASP A 37 -12.84 10.32 4.57
C ASP A 37 -13.76 9.75 3.47
N GLY A 38 -14.22 8.51 3.63
CA GLY A 38 -15.06 7.82 2.64
C GLY A 38 -14.29 7.36 1.38
N THR A 39 -12.97 7.55 1.33
CA THR A 39 -12.13 7.00 0.28
C THR A 39 -11.32 5.81 0.81
N ALA A 40 -11.17 4.78 -0.01
CA ALA A 40 -10.37 3.62 0.35
C ALA A 40 -8.89 4.00 0.26
N LYS A 41 -8.15 3.91 1.38
CA LYS A 41 -6.71 4.20 1.42
C LYS A 41 -5.94 3.13 2.17
N ILE A 42 -4.71 2.87 1.76
CA ILE A 42 -3.83 1.92 2.44
C ILE A 42 -2.47 2.58 2.70
N ALA A 43 -1.95 2.39 3.92
CA ALA A 43 -0.57 2.68 4.25
C ALA A 43 0.22 1.37 4.24
N VAL A 44 1.35 1.36 3.54
CA VAL A 44 2.23 0.20 3.41
C VAL A 44 3.62 0.60 3.84
N GLN A 45 4.07 0.06 4.97
CA GLN A 45 5.42 0.27 5.48
C GLN A 45 6.34 -0.87 5.03
N THR A 46 7.44 -0.52 4.38
CA THR A 46 8.45 -1.45 3.87
C THR A 46 9.87 -0.92 4.08
N ILE A 47 10.88 -1.69 3.67
CA ILE A 47 12.29 -1.27 3.68
C ILE A 47 12.49 -0.14 2.66
N SER A 48 13.23 0.90 3.06
CA SER A 48 13.54 2.06 2.22
C SER A 48 14.65 1.75 1.21
N SER A 49 14.41 0.78 0.33
CA SER A 49 15.30 0.38 -0.78
C SER A 49 14.55 0.42 -2.11
N PRO A 50 15.20 0.78 -3.23
CA PRO A 50 14.52 0.89 -4.52
C PRO A 50 13.73 -0.37 -4.92
N ALA A 51 14.28 -1.56 -4.65
CA ALA A 51 13.62 -2.83 -4.95
C ALA A 51 12.33 -3.02 -4.13
N ALA A 52 12.40 -2.87 -2.80
CA ALA A 52 11.23 -3.05 -1.94
C ALA A 52 10.12 -2.01 -2.19
N LEU A 53 10.50 -0.77 -2.57
CA LEU A 53 9.52 0.25 -2.95
C LEU A 53 8.87 -0.05 -4.30
N TRP A 54 9.64 -0.58 -5.24
CA TRP A 54 9.10 -1.04 -6.52
C TRP A 54 8.13 -2.20 -6.32
N ASP A 55 8.49 -3.20 -5.51
CA ASP A 55 7.65 -4.37 -5.24
C ASP A 55 6.29 -3.96 -4.63
N VAL A 56 6.28 -3.04 -3.67
CA VAL A 56 5.02 -2.51 -3.11
C VAL A 56 4.17 -1.83 -4.19
N ARG A 57 4.77 -0.97 -5.01
CA ARG A 57 4.06 -0.26 -6.09
C ARG A 57 3.52 -1.21 -7.15
N ALA A 58 4.31 -2.22 -7.53
CA ALA A 58 3.90 -3.25 -8.48
C ALA A 58 2.73 -4.06 -7.93
N THR A 59 2.78 -4.48 -6.66
CA THR A 59 1.68 -5.19 -6.01
C THR A 59 0.41 -4.35 -5.94
N VAL A 60 0.50 -3.08 -5.55
CA VAL A 60 -0.67 -2.19 -5.57
C VAL A 60 -1.23 -2.06 -6.99
N GLY A 61 -0.39 -1.82 -8.00
CA GLY A 61 -0.80 -1.70 -9.39
C GLY A 61 -1.45 -2.97 -9.96
N MET A 62 -1.01 -4.16 -9.54
CA MET A 62 -1.63 -5.44 -9.94
C MET A 62 -3.07 -5.60 -9.44
N PHE A 63 -3.41 -4.99 -8.30
CA PHE A 63 -4.76 -5.05 -7.72
C PHE A 63 -5.62 -3.85 -8.14
N ASP A 64 -4.99 -2.72 -8.50
CA ASP A 64 -5.67 -1.48 -8.79
C ASP A 64 -4.86 -0.58 -9.74
N ASP A 65 -5.16 -0.68 -11.03
CA ASP A 65 -4.61 0.19 -12.07
C ASP A 65 -4.95 1.68 -11.83
N GLY A 66 -6.00 1.97 -11.04
CA GLY A 66 -6.44 3.32 -10.70
C GLY A 66 -5.82 3.86 -9.40
N ALA A 67 -4.95 3.10 -8.73
CA ALA A 67 -4.35 3.53 -7.48
C ALA A 67 -3.47 4.77 -7.66
N VAL A 68 -3.55 5.70 -6.70
CA VAL A 68 -2.75 6.92 -6.68
C VAL A 68 -1.89 6.92 -5.43
N GLU A 69 -0.57 6.89 -5.60
CA GLU A 69 0.39 7.13 -4.51
C GLU A 69 0.26 8.58 -4.03
N LEU A 70 0.04 8.75 -2.74
CA LEU A 70 -0.06 10.05 -2.09
C LEU A 70 1.33 10.42 -1.55
N GLU A 71 1.80 11.61 -1.87
CA GLU A 71 3.06 12.11 -1.33
C GLU A 71 2.99 12.21 0.21
N ALA A 72 4.08 11.83 0.87
CA ALA A 72 4.22 12.08 2.30
C ALA A 72 4.29 13.60 2.53
N GLN A 73 3.35 14.13 3.31
CA GLN A 73 3.42 15.53 3.78
C GLN A 73 4.57 15.73 4.76
#